data_AF-A0A7X9FE42-F1
#
_entry.id   AF-A0A7X9FE42-F1
#
_cell.length_a   1.000
_cell.length_b   1.000
_cell.length_c   1.000
_cell.angle_alpha   90.00
_cell.angle_beta   90.00
_cell.angle_gamma   90.00
#
_symmetry.space_group_name_H-M   'P 1'
#
loop_
_entity.id
_entity.type
_entity.pdbx_description
1 polymer ?
#
loop_
_entity_poly.entity_id
_entity_poly.type
_entity_poly.pdbx_seq_one_letter_code
_entity_poly.pdbx_strand_id
1 'polypeptide(L)'
;MGCLDCHNPHGGAARLTADNTGRDLCFLCHADKEGPFIYEHAPVNEDCLVCHRPHGTVADNLLKQNEPALCLSCHAMHFHATVEGVDGEFTVPLDASRNGVSTPDGWKVGMLTKCTQCHSAIHGTDLPSQALSTGGNALTR
;
A
#
# COMPACT_ATOMS: atom_id res chain seq x y z
N MET A 1 24.49 0.01 4.04
CA MET A 1 24.16 -1.07 3.09
C MET A 1 24.98 -0.88 1.82
N GLY A 2 25.64 -1.93 1.35
CA GLY A 2 26.38 -2.01 0.09
C GLY A 2 25.85 -3.15 -0.79
N CYS A 3 26.40 -3.28 -2.01
CA CYS A 3 25.91 -4.25 -3.00
C CYS A 3 25.97 -5.70 -2.49
N LEU A 4 27.02 -6.02 -1.73
CA LEU A 4 27.30 -7.36 -1.21
C LEU A 4 26.44 -7.74 0.00
N ASP A 5 25.60 -6.83 0.51
CA ASP A 5 24.63 -7.19 1.54
C ASP A 5 23.46 -7.96 0.92
N CYS A 6 23.17 -7.72 -0.38
CA CYS A 6 22.07 -8.34 -1.11
C CYS A 6 22.54 -9.25 -2.25
N HIS A 7 23.72 -9.03 -2.84
CA HIS A 7 24.22 -9.77 -4.00
C HIS A 7 25.44 -10.64 -3.70
N ASN A 8 25.41 -11.88 -4.19
CA ASN A 8 26.56 -12.78 -4.13
C ASN A 8 27.44 -12.63 -5.39
N PRO A 9 28.67 -12.10 -5.29
CA PRO A 9 29.55 -11.86 -6.44
C PRO A 9 30.22 -13.14 -6.96
N HIS A 10 30.22 -14.22 -6.18
CA HIS A 10 30.82 -15.51 -6.57
C HIS A 10 29.89 -16.37 -7.42
N GLY A 11 28.62 -15.98 -7.58
CA GLY A 11 27.63 -16.70 -8.38
C GLY A 11 27.13 -18.00 -7.73
N GLY A 12 25.93 -18.43 -8.08
CA GLY A 12 25.24 -19.60 -7.52
C GLY A 12 23.79 -19.70 -8.02
N ALA A 13 23.02 -20.67 -7.51
CA ALA A 13 21.61 -20.85 -7.89
C ALA A 13 20.75 -19.60 -7.60
N ALA A 14 21.06 -18.88 -6.53
CA ALA A 14 20.56 -17.53 -6.26
C ALA A 14 21.67 -16.49 -6.55
N ARG A 15 21.34 -15.43 -7.29
CA ARG A 15 22.21 -14.25 -7.48
C ARG A 15 22.25 -13.32 -6.26
N LEU A 16 21.64 -13.76 -5.16
CA LEU A 16 21.44 -13.02 -3.93
C LEU A 16 22.29 -13.65 -2.81
N THR A 17 22.63 -12.87 -1.78
CA THR A 17 23.54 -13.24 -0.69
C THR A 17 23.02 -14.30 0.27
N ALA A 18 21.72 -14.57 0.25
CA ALA A 18 21.12 -15.62 1.07
C ALA A 18 20.68 -16.80 0.18
N ASP A 19 20.58 -17.98 0.79
CA ASP A 19 19.78 -19.11 0.26
C ASP A 19 18.29 -18.70 0.06
N ASN A 20 17.93 -17.55 0.62
CA ASN A 20 16.63 -16.90 0.55
C ASN A 20 16.56 -15.96 -0.67
N THR A 21 15.50 -16.11 -1.46
CA THR A 21 15.23 -15.28 -2.64
C THR A 21 13.93 -14.51 -2.46
N GLY A 22 13.79 -13.36 -3.13
CA GLY A 22 12.58 -12.54 -3.02
C GLY A 22 12.46 -11.84 -1.66
N ARG A 23 11.27 -11.92 -1.03
CA ARG A 23 10.92 -11.17 0.18
C ARG A 23 11.79 -11.51 1.40
N ASP A 24 12.22 -12.76 1.52
CA ASP A 24 12.94 -13.27 2.69
C ASP A 24 14.31 -12.59 2.86
N LEU A 25 14.93 -12.13 1.75
CA LEU A 25 16.15 -11.33 1.81
C LEU A 25 15.89 -9.97 2.50
N CYS A 26 14.73 -9.37 2.28
CA CYS A 26 14.37 -8.09 2.89
C CYS A 26 14.21 -8.23 4.41
N PHE A 27 13.66 -9.35 4.88
CA PHE A 27 13.41 -9.60 6.30
C PHE A 27 14.66 -9.85 7.12
N LEU A 28 15.80 -10.17 6.50
CA LEU A 28 17.09 -10.21 7.21
C LEU A 28 17.41 -8.89 7.93
N CYS A 29 16.93 -7.77 7.39
CA CYS A 29 17.09 -6.44 7.99
C CYS A 29 15.75 -5.83 8.44
N HIS A 30 14.64 -6.16 7.77
CA HIS A 30 13.29 -5.63 8.04
C HIS A 30 12.39 -6.68 8.68
N ALA A 31 12.88 -7.34 9.73
CA ALA A 31 12.14 -8.40 10.44
C ALA A 31 10.79 -7.92 11.00
N ASP A 32 10.66 -6.61 11.27
CA ASP A 32 9.40 -6.01 11.73
C ASP A 32 8.30 -6.00 10.65
N LYS A 33 8.61 -6.39 9.42
CA LYS A 33 7.68 -6.46 8.29
C LYS A 33 7.32 -7.89 7.86
N GLU A 34 7.94 -8.90 8.47
CA GLU A 34 7.80 -10.31 8.06
C GLU A 34 6.43 -10.91 8.39
N GLY A 35 5.79 -10.45 9.46
CA GLY A 35 4.55 -11.06 9.96
C GLY A 35 4.78 -12.44 10.59
N PRO A 36 3.73 -13.26 10.74
CA PRO A 36 2.36 -13.03 10.26
C PRO A 36 1.66 -11.95 11.07
N PHE A 37 0.90 -11.08 10.39
CA PHE A 37 0.00 -10.13 11.05
C PHE A 37 -1.43 -10.66 11.03
N ILE A 38 -2.27 -10.21 11.97
CA ILE A 38 -3.72 -10.50 11.95
C ILE A 38 -4.36 -9.89 10.68
N TYR A 39 -3.92 -8.69 10.29
CA TYR A 39 -4.36 -8.03 9.07
C TYR A 39 -3.16 -7.74 8.19
N GLU A 40 -3.08 -8.44 7.06
CA GLU A 40 -1.94 -8.37 6.15
C GLU A 40 -2.28 -7.57 4.89
N HIS A 41 -1.30 -6.84 4.36
CA HIS A 41 -1.40 -6.25 3.04
C HIS A 41 -0.81 -7.24 2.02
N ALA A 42 -1.68 -7.93 1.29
CA ALA A 42 -1.30 -9.09 0.47
C ALA A 42 0.00 -8.94 -0.36
N PRO A 43 0.25 -7.81 -1.07
CA PRO A 43 1.51 -7.59 -1.80
C PRO A 43 2.79 -7.71 -0.97
N VAL A 44 2.75 -7.42 0.34
CA VAL A 44 3.92 -7.49 1.22
C VAL A 44 4.33 -8.94 1.48
N ASN A 45 3.34 -9.83 1.57
CA ASN A 45 3.58 -11.26 1.69
C ASN A 45 3.95 -11.91 0.35
N GLU A 46 3.61 -11.30 -0.78
CA GLU A 46 3.98 -11.84 -2.08
C GLU A 46 5.41 -11.45 -2.45
N ASP A 47 5.67 -10.16 -2.60
CA ASP A 47 6.97 -9.64 -3.01
C ASP A 47 7.09 -8.14 -2.67
N CYS A 48 8.06 -7.78 -1.84
CA CYS A 48 8.39 -6.40 -1.49
C CYS A 48 8.64 -5.51 -2.73
N LEU A 49 9.14 -6.13 -3.80
CA LEU A 49 9.42 -5.46 -5.07
C LEU A 49 8.16 -5.12 -5.85
N VAL A 50 6.96 -5.52 -5.44
CA VAL A 50 5.71 -5.01 -6.04
C VAL A 50 5.66 -3.50 -5.91
N CYS A 51 5.99 -2.97 -4.72
CA CYS A 51 5.95 -1.55 -4.41
C CYS A 51 7.32 -0.85 -4.44
N HIS A 52 8.41 -1.55 -4.07
CA HIS A 52 9.74 -0.94 -3.89
C HIS A 52 10.71 -1.19 -5.05
N ARG A 53 11.73 -0.31 -5.19
CA ARG A 53 12.94 -0.55 -5.98
C ARG A 53 14.19 -0.40 -5.10
N PRO A 54 14.87 -1.50 -4.73
CA PRO A 54 15.92 -1.51 -3.70
C PRO A 54 17.19 -0.73 -4.08
N HIS A 55 17.37 -0.38 -5.36
CA HIS A 55 18.53 0.36 -5.85
C HIS A 55 18.35 1.89 -5.86
N GLY A 56 17.14 2.40 -5.60
CA GLY A 56 16.86 3.83 -5.70
C GLY A 56 15.67 4.16 -6.59
N THR A 57 14.92 5.18 -6.18
CA THR A 57 13.83 5.82 -6.93
C THR A 57 13.80 7.31 -6.66
N VAL A 58 13.10 8.07 -7.51
CA VAL A 58 12.79 9.49 -7.24
C VAL A 58 11.67 9.67 -6.22
N ALA A 59 10.82 8.66 -6.04
CA ALA A 59 9.79 8.66 -4.99
C ALA A 59 10.41 8.37 -3.62
N ASP A 60 9.77 8.89 -2.57
CA ASP A 60 10.12 8.62 -1.18
C ASP A 60 10.07 7.10 -0.90
N ASN A 61 10.84 6.65 0.10
CA ASN A 61 10.83 5.25 0.58
C ASN A 61 11.11 4.20 -0.50
N LEU A 62 11.85 4.57 -1.55
CA LEU A 62 12.18 3.67 -2.66
C LEU A 62 10.97 3.15 -3.42
N LEU A 63 9.84 3.87 -3.42
CA LEU A 63 8.61 3.44 -4.09
C LEU A 63 8.72 3.53 -5.61
N LYS A 64 8.10 2.60 -6.33
CA LYS A 64 8.02 2.65 -7.81
C LYS A 64 7.28 3.89 -8.31
N GLN A 65 6.33 4.40 -7.54
CA GLN A 65 5.51 5.56 -7.84
C GLN A 65 5.18 6.33 -6.56
N ASN A 66 4.92 7.63 -6.68
CA ASN A 66 4.43 8.44 -5.55
C ASN A 66 2.97 8.12 -5.24
N GLU A 67 2.57 8.35 -3.99
CA GLU A 67 1.16 8.38 -3.60
C GLU A 67 0.44 9.58 -4.26
N PRO A 68 -0.85 9.45 -4.60
CA PRO A 68 -1.71 8.26 -4.43
C PRO A 68 -1.59 7.22 -5.56
N ALA A 69 -0.86 7.52 -6.63
CA ALA A 69 -0.83 6.72 -7.86
C ALA A 69 -0.41 5.25 -7.61
N LEU A 70 0.56 5.01 -6.73
CA LEU A 70 0.96 3.65 -6.37
C LEU A 70 -0.21 2.83 -5.80
N CYS A 71 -0.94 3.40 -4.85
CA CYS A 71 -2.07 2.72 -4.20
C CYS A 71 -3.21 2.48 -5.19
N LEU A 72 -3.47 3.45 -6.06
CA LEU A 72 -4.51 3.39 -7.07
C LEU A 72 -4.24 2.38 -8.20
N SER A 73 -3.02 1.85 -8.28
CA SER A 73 -2.72 0.76 -9.23
C SER A 73 -3.45 -0.55 -8.91
N CYS A 74 -3.80 -0.75 -7.63
CA CYS A 74 -4.56 -1.92 -7.16
C CYS A 74 -5.91 -1.54 -6.53
N HIS A 75 -5.98 -0.40 -5.83
CA HIS A 75 -7.20 0.08 -5.22
C HIS A 75 -7.94 1.00 -6.17
N ALA A 76 -9.04 0.51 -6.75
CA ALA A 76 -9.96 1.32 -7.54
C ALA A 76 -10.68 2.35 -6.65
N MET A 77 -9.95 3.40 -6.27
CA MET A 77 -10.35 4.63 -5.56
C MET A 77 -11.15 4.48 -4.25
N HIS A 78 -10.75 5.20 -3.21
CA HIS A 78 -11.48 5.31 -1.94
C HIS A 78 -12.41 6.54 -1.94
N PHE A 79 -13.46 6.48 -1.12
CA PHE A 79 -14.61 7.40 -1.03
C PHE A 79 -14.33 8.84 -0.55
N HIS A 80 -13.14 9.38 -0.80
CA HIS A 80 -12.84 10.80 -0.53
C HIS A 80 -13.26 11.70 -1.69
N ALA A 81 -13.76 11.11 -2.78
CA ALA A 81 -14.40 11.77 -3.88
C ALA A 81 -15.79 11.14 -4.11
N THR A 82 -16.82 12.00 -4.17
CA THR A 82 -18.16 11.76 -4.76
C THR A 82 -19.20 11.10 -3.84
N VAL A 83 -20.23 11.86 -3.40
CA VAL A 83 -21.66 11.72 -3.78
C VAL A 83 -22.42 13.06 -3.57
N GLU A 84 -23.27 13.49 -4.52
CA GLU A 84 -24.34 14.50 -4.47
C GLU A 84 -25.51 14.05 -5.37
N GLY A 85 -26.74 14.30 -4.92
CA GLY A 85 -28.01 14.25 -5.69
C GLY A 85 -29.15 14.80 -4.81
N VAL A 86 -30.16 15.53 -5.27
CA VAL A 86 -30.90 15.49 -6.55
C VAL A 86 -30.93 16.85 -7.27
N ASP A 87 -30.28 17.88 -6.72
CA ASP A 87 -30.26 19.24 -7.30
C ASP A 87 -28.88 19.66 -7.90
N GLY A 88 -27.94 18.71 -8.06
CA GLY A 88 -26.84 18.77 -9.06
C GLY A 88 -25.39 18.77 -8.56
N GLU A 89 -24.54 17.74 -8.64
CA GLU A 89 -24.59 16.26 -8.71
C GLU A 89 -23.11 15.76 -8.73
N PHE A 90 -22.78 14.72 -7.95
CA PHE A 90 -21.51 13.99 -7.99
C PHE A 90 -21.84 12.53 -7.69
N THR A 91 -21.48 11.55 -8.51
CA THR A 91 -21.72 10.12 -8.19
C THR A 91 -20.49 9.30 -8.65
N VAL A 92 -20.15 8.14 -8.07
CA VAL A 92 -20.82 6.83 -8.19
C VAL A 92 -20.73 6.00 -6.86
N PRO A 93 -21.73 5.15 -6.55
CA PRO A 93 -22.13 4.71 -5.20
C PRO A 93 -21.40 3.45 -4.69
N LEU A 94 -21.74 2.87 -3.53
CA LEU A 94 -22.48 1.59 -3.53
C LEU A 94 -23.11 1.16 -2.17
N ASP A 95 -23.02 1.96 -1.09
CA ASP A 95 -23.52 1.52 0.23
C ASP A 95 -24.24 2.65 1.01
N ALA A 96 -25.47 2.36 1.43
CA ALA A 96 -26.35 3.30 2.14
C ALA A 96 -25.88 3.68 3.56
N SER A 97 -24.83 3.04 4.10
CA SER A 97 -24.28 3.33 5.43
C SER A 97 -23.23 4.45 5.45
N ARG A 98 -22.82 4.99 4.28
CA ARG A 98 -21.72 5.96 4.19
C ARG A 98 -22.22 7.41 4.16
N ASN A 99 -22.41 8.00 5.35
CA ASN A 99 -22.95 9.35 5.56
C ASN A 99 -21.90 10.50 5.36
N GLY A 100 -21.21 10.55 4.22
CA GLY A 100 -20.25 11.62 3.92
C GLY A 100 -20.85 12.72 3.02
N VAL A 101 -20.65 14.00 3.36
CA VAL A 101 -20.96 15.15 2.48
C VAL A 101 -19.74 15.46 1.61
N SER A 102 -19.90 15.40 0.28
CA SER A 102 -18.85 15.84 -0.64
C SER A 102 -18.76 17.37 -0.69
N THR A 103 -17.55 17.92 -0.64
CA THR A 103 -17.30 19.36 -0.83
C THR A 103 -16.58 19.60 -2.16
N PRO A 104 -16.57 20.83 -2.71
CA PRO A 104 -15.78 21.18 -3.90
C PRO A 104 -14.28 20.87 -3.76
N ASP A 105 -13.79 20.82 -2.53
CA ASP A 105 -12.40 20.46 -2.21
C ASP A 105 -12.23 18.97 -1.86
N GLY A 106 -13.30 18.17 -1.80
CA GLY A 106 -13.25 16.74 -1.48
C GLY A 106 -12.34 15.97 -2.44
N TRP A 107 -12.45 16.26 -3.75
CA TRP A 107 -11.52 15.71 -4.74
C TRP A 107 -10.06 16.09 -4.47
N LYS A 108 -9.80 17.34 -4.10
CA LYS A 108 -8.45 17.81 -3.76
C LYS A 108 -7.93 17.10 -2.51
N VAL A 109 -8.75 16.94 -1.48
CA VAL A 109 -8.38 16.21 -0.27
C VAL A 109 -8.13 14.73 -0.59
N GLY A 110 -8.98 14.10 -1.39
CA GLY A 110 -8.87 12.69 -1.74
C GLY A 110 -7.68 12.34 -2.64
N MET A 111 -7.26 13.25 -3.52
CA MET A 111 -6.17 13.02 -4.48
C MET A 111 -4.85 13.70 -4.14
N LEU A 112 -4.85 14.72 -3.26
CA LEU A 112 -3.63 15.45 -2.87
C LEU A 112 -3.16 15.13 -1.45
N THR A 113 -3.93 14.36 -0.67
CA THR A 113 -3.46 13.83 0.62
C THR A 113 -2.75 12.51 0.40
N LYS A 114 -1.56 12.33 0.99
CA LYS A 114 -0.88 11.03 0.99
C LYS A 114 -1.77 10.00 1.70
N CYS A 115 -2.05 8.87 1.05
CA CYS A 115 -2.86 7.78 1.59
C CYS A 115 -2.37 7.34 2.97
N THR A 116 -1.04 7.32 3.14
CA THR A 116 -0.35 6.91 4.36
C THR A 116 -0.57 7.83 5.57
N GLN A 117 -1.16 9.02 5.39
CA GLN A 117 -1.54 9.90 6.50
C GLN A 117 -2.69 9.32 7.34
N CYS A 118 -3.55 8.52 6.71
CA CYS A 118 -4.67 7.84 7.38
C CYS A 118 -4.47 6.32 7.41
N HIS A 119 -3.92 5.75 6.34
CA HIS A 119 -3.59 4.33 6.23
C HIS A 119 -2.12 4.11 6.58
N SER A 120 -1.76 4.27 7.85
CA SER A 120 -0.37 4.16 8.29
C SER A 120 0.16 2.72 8.34
N ALA A 121 -0.73 1.73 8.48
CA ALA A 121 -0.38 0.32 8.60
C ALA A 121 -0.34 -0.44 7.24
N ILE A 122 0.36 0.10 6.25
CA ILE A 122 0.43 -0.49 4.89
C ILE A 122 1.20 -1.83 4.80
N HIS A 123 2.00 -2.17 5.82
CA HIS A 123 2.76 -3.42 5.85
C HIS A 123 2.08 -4.54 6.66
N GLY A 124 0.87 -4.29 7.15
CA GLY A 124 0.15 -5.18 8.05
C GLY A 124 0.15 -4.70 9.50
N THR A 125 -0.81 -5.20 10.28
CA THR A 125 -1.00 -4.83 11.68
C THR A 125 -1.74 -5.90 12.47
N ASP A 126 -1.43 -6.01 13.76
CA ASP A 126 -2.17 -6.82 14.73
C ASP A 126 -3.23 -6.02 15.50
N LEU A 127 -3.42 -4.74 15.16
CA LEU A 127 -4.35 -3.89 15.86
C LEU A 127 -5.79 -4.13 15.35
N PRO A 128 -6.73 -4.53 16.24
CA PRO A 128 -8.07 -4.97 15.85
C PRO A 128 -8.95 -3.86 15.26
N SER A 129 -8.56 -2.58 15.39
CA SER A 129 -9.36 -1.42 14.98
C SER A 129 -8.82 -0.67 13.77
N GLN A 130 -7.71 -1.11 13.16
CA GLN A 130 -7.09 -0.39 12.03
C GLN A 130 -7.43 -0.98 10.68
N ALA A 131 -7.72 -2.28 10.63
CA ALA A 131 -8.55 -2.80 9.58
C ALA A 131 -9.94 -2.22 9.85
N LEU A 132 -10.27 -1.08 9.23
CA LEU A 132 -11.40 -0.96 8.30
C LEU A 132 -12.11 0.39 8.33
N SER A 133 -11.97 1.09 7.21
CA SER A 133 -13.04 1.97 6.73
C SER A 133 -14.31 1.20 6.32
N THR A 134 -14.31 -0.15 6.21
CA THR A 134 -15.36 -0.92 5.51
C THR A 134 -15.52 -2.44 5.81
N GLY A 135 -15.30 -2.95 7.03
CA GLY A 135 -15.72 -4.33 7.36
C GLY A 135 -14.96 -5.53 6.74
N GLY A 136 -13.81 -5.35 6.11
CA GLY A 136 -12.91 -6.40 5.62
C GLY A 136 -12.96 -6.53 4.11
N ASN A 137 -14.01 -5.96 3.52
CA ASN A 137 -14.55 -6.48 2.26
C ASN A 137 -14.48 -5.48 1.10
N ALA A 138 -14.04 -4.24 1.31
CA ALA A 138 -14.01 -3.22 0.24
C ALA A 138 -12.61 -2.85 -0.27
N LEU A 139 -11.57 -3.58 0.12
CA LEU A 139 -10.20 -3.39 -0.38
C LEU A 139 -9.59 -4.66 -0.98
N THR A 140 -10.40 -5.70 -1.18
CA THR A 140 -10.00 -6.84 -2.01
C THR A 140 -10.34 -6.55 -3.46
N ARG A 141 -9.43 -6.95 -4.34
CA ARG A 141 -9.50 -6.94 -5.81
C ARG A 141 -10.89 -7.12 -6.41
#